data_AF-A0A2V6K1X5-F1
#
_entry.id   AF-A0A2V6K1X5-F1
#
_cell.length_a   1.000
_cell.length_b   1.000
_cell.length_c   1.000
_cell.angle_alpha   90.00
_cell.angle_beta   90.00
_cell.angle_gamma   90.00
#
_symmetry.space_group_name_H-M   'P 1'
#
loop_
_entity.id
_entity.type
_entity.pdbx_description
1 polymer ?
#
loop_
_entity_poly.entity_id
_entity_poly.type
_entity_poly.pdbx_seq_one_letter_code
_entity_poly.pdbx_strand_id
1 'polypeptide(L)'
;MMKECRSPNDKVSPRFPRGASDFVIHHLSLVRYSLICHSAFLLLLIPVALEAADNVSVLGSKPKWGVLEHYQETITRDEFAHLINDVYCTHGFAPDLIEVNTDTARILMNRESQSFFTLRFAKSDSSRDPVPRLWHAAKSLPSAKPDKPLSGLRIALDPGHLGGEWAKMEERWFQVGSTQPVQEGDLAL
;
A
#
# COMPACT_ATOMS: atom_id res chain seq x y z
N MET A 1 -20.50 9.50 77.46
CA MET A 1 -19.20 10.13 77.15
C MET A 1 -19.40 10.86 75.82
N MET A 2 -19.82 12.14 75.82
CA MET A 2 -19.01 13.33 75.46
C MET A 2 -18.25 13.16 74.13
N LYS A 3 -18.23 14.06 73.13
CA LYS A 3 -18.82 15.37 72.81
C LYS A 3 -18.50 15.66 71.33
N GLU A 4 -19.45 16.32 70.67
CA GLU A 4 -19.52 17.14 69.43
C GLU A 4 -18.27 17.82 68.78
N CYS A 5 -18.29 17.96 67.43
CA CYS A 5 -18.15 19.19 66.58
C CYS A 5 -17.73 18.84 65.10
N ARG A 6 -18.60 19.00 64.08
CA ARG A 6 -18.87 20.17 63.16
C ARG A 6 -17.77 20.38 62.07
N SER A 7 -17.98 20.72 60.79
CA SER A 7 -19.02 20.71 59.72
C SER A 7 -18.31 21.21 58.42
N PRO A 8 -18.76 20.87 57.18
CA PRO A 8 -18.09 21.25 55.93
C PRO A 8 -18.62 22.58 55.37
N ASN A 9 -17.81 23.31 54.59
CA ASN A 9 -18.17 24.62 54.01
C ASN A 9 -18.59 24.54 52.54
N ASP A 10 -19.69 25.23 52.24
CA ASP A 10 -20.46 25.28 51.01
C ASP A 10 -20.08 26.43 50.05
N LYS A 11 -20.60 26.31 48.82
CA LYS A 11 -20.51 27.21 47.66
C LYS A 11 -21.45 28.44 47.73
N VAL A 12 -21.24 29.37 46.78
CA VAL A 12 -22.24 30.10 45.92
C VAL A 12 -22.15 31.65 45.94
N SER A 13 -21.82 32.23 44.77
CA SER A 13 -22.01 33.64 44.29
C SER A 13 -23.51 33.92 43.94
N PRO A 14 -24.02 35.01 43.28
CA PRO A 14 -23.38 36.18 42.62
C PRO A 14 -24.16 37.54 42.66
N ARG A 15 -23.62 38.53 41.90
CA ARG A 15 -24.25 39.63 41.10
C ARG A 15 -24.03 41.12 41.51
N PHE A 16 -23.47 41.83 40.52
CA PHE A 16 -23.41 43.26 40.12
C PHE A 16 -24.74 44.04 40.19
N PRO A 17 -24.82 45.42 40.11
CA PRO A 17 -24.17 46.24 39.04
C PRO A 17 -23.83 47.76 39.25
N ARG A 18 -23.12 48.29 38.22
CA ARG A 18 -23.20 49.61 37.52
C ARG A 18 -22.61 50.93 38.09
N GLY A 19 -21.94 51.66 37.18
CA GLY A 19 -21.65 53.12 37.21
C GLY A 19 -20.21 53.47 36.80
N ALA A 20 -19.86 53.56 35.50
CA ALA A 20 -19.87 54.74 34.63
C ALA A 20 -18.68 55.72 34.81
N SER A 21 -17.79 55.79 33.81
CA SER A 21 -17.30 57.04 33.20
C SER A 21 -16.43 56.74 31.96
N ASP A 22 -16.84 57.31 30.83
CA ASP A 22 -16.19 57.28 29.52
C ASP A 22 -15.22 58.47 29.29
N PHE A 23 -14.35 58.33 28.28
CA PHE A 23 -13.73 59.37 27.41
C PHE A 23 -12.69 60.32 28.07
N VAL A 24 -11.59 60.77 27.46
CA VAL A 24 -11.31 61.28 26.10
C VAL A 24 -9.80 61.17 25.77
N ILE A 25 -9.54 61.13 24.46
CA ILE A 25 -8.31 61.01 23.65
C ILE A 25 -7.45 62.30 23.61
N HIS A 26 -6.12 62.17 23.42
CA HIS A 26 -5.30 62.82 22.35
C HIS A 26 -3.87 63.16 22.77
N HIS A 27 -2.89 62.59 22.06
CA HIS A 27 -1.69 63.33 21.68
C HIS A 27 -1.27 62.94 20.26
N LEU A 28 -1.27 63.92 19.36
CA LEU A 28 -0.72 63.82 18.02
C LEU A 28 0.81 63.75 18.08
N SER A 29 1.41 62.97 17.17
CA SER A 29 2.57 63.40 16.41
C SER A 29 2.71 62.57 15.13
N LEU A 30 2.61 63.25 13.98
CA LEU A 30 3.00 62.75 12.66
C LEU A 30 4.51 62.96 12.49
N VAL A 31 5.25 61.91 12.14
CA VAL A 31 6.48 62.05 11.35
C VAL A 31 6.46 60.99 10.25
N ARG A 32 6.43 61.48 9.01
CA ARG A 32 6.57 60.69 7.78
C ARG A 32 8.05 60.46 7.52
N TYR A 33 8.47 59.23 7.22
CA TYR A 33 9.65 58.99 6.40
C TYR A 33 9.45 57.81 5.45
N SER A 34 9.98 58.03 4.24
CA SER A 34 9.81 57.31 3.00
C SER A 34 10.79 56.13 2.87
N LEU A 35 10.31 55.06 2.23
CA LEU A 35 10.99 54.04 1.41
C LEU A 35 12.53 53.93 1.50
N ILE A 36 13.02 52.79 1.99
CA ILE A 36 14.27 52.17 1.50
C ILE A 36 14.04 50.66 1.32
N CYS A 37 14.05 50.25 0.06
CA CYS A 37 14.02 48.89 -0.44
C CYS A 37 15.16 48.05 0.18
N HIS A 38 14.81 47.02 0.94
CA HIS A 38 15.70 45.88 1.16
C HIS A 38 15.02 44.67 0.52
N SER A 39 15.38 44.39 -0.73
CA SER A 39 15.06 43.11 -1.36
C SER A 39 15.73 42.00 -0.56
N ALA A 40 15.01 41.43 0.39
CA ALA A 40 15.34 40.13 0.95
C ALA A 40 15.05 39.09 -0.14
N PHE A 41 16.07 38.78 -0.94
CA PHE A 41 16.02 37.66 -1.86
C PHE A 41 16.00 36.39 -1.02
N LEU A 42 14.80 35.96 -0.62
CA LEU A 42 14.57 34.69 0.06
C LEU A 42 14.86 33.60 -0.99
N LEU A 43 16.09 33.11 -1.02
CA LEU A 43 16.46 31.91 -1.76
C LEU A 43 15.68 30.75 -1.12
N LEU A 44 14.50 30.47 -1.67
CA LEU A 44 13.77 29.23 -1.45
C LEU A 44 14.67 28.12 -1.99
N LEU A 45 15.48 27.54 -1.11
CA LEU A 45 16.04 26.21 -1.30
C LEU A 45 14.85 25.26 -1.36
N ILE A 46 14.31 25.07 -2.55
CA ILE A 46 13.40 23.97 -2.83
C ILE A 46 14.28 22.72 -2.69
N PRO A 47 14.05 21.85 -1.69
CA PRO A 47 14.70 20.56 -1.70
C PRO A 47 14.22 19.86 -2.97
N VAL A 48 15.13 19.70 -3.94
CA VAL A 48 14.93 18.71 -5.00
C VAL A 48 14.90 17.39 -4.26
N ALA A 49 13.70 16.82 -4.12
CA ALA A 49 13.56 15.44 -3.68
C ALA A 49 14.30 14.61 -4.72
N LEU A 50 15.52 14.20 -4.37
CA LEU A 50 16.26 13.22 -5.14
C LEU A 50 15.53 11.90 -4.92
N GLU A 51 14.63 11.56 -5.83
CA GLU A 51 13.97 10.26 -5.87
C GLU A 51 15.09 9.21 -5.93
N ALA A 52 15.27 8.49 -4.83
CA ALA A 52 16.21 7.38 -4.72
C ALA A 52 15.96 6.42 -5.88
N ALA A 53 17.03 6.00 -6.56
CA ALA A 53 16.91 5.04 -7.64
C ALA A 53 16.27 3.76 -7.10
N ASP A 54 15.21 3.29 -7.74
CA ASP A 54 14.68 1.97 -7.44
C ASP A 54 15.78 0.96 -7.79
N ASN A 55 16.19 0.13 -6.81
CA ASN A 55 17.25 -0.87 -6.96
C ASN A 55 16.78 -2.02 -7.87
N VAL A 56 16.64 -1.73 -9.15
CA VAL A 56 16.15 -2.66 -10.17
C VAL A 56 17.29 -2.99 -11.13
N SER A 57 17.36 -4.25 -11.55
CA SER A 57 18.30 -4.68 -12.61
C SER A 57 18.13 -3.84 -13.88
N VAL A 58 19.17 -3.73 -14.69
CA VAL A 58 19.18 -2.95 -15.95
C VAL A 58 18.00 -3.28 -16.88
N LEU A 59 17.49 -4.51 -16.83
CA LEU A 59 16.34 -4.97 -17.61
C LEU A 59 15.02 -5.04 -16.82
N GLY A 60 15.04 -4.76 -15.53
CA GLY A 60 13.85 -4.86 -14.69
C GLY A 60 12.96 -3.63 -14.81
N SER A 61 11.66 -3.86 -14.88
CA SER A 61 10.67 -2.79 -14.74
C SER A 61 10.51 -2.38 -13.28
N LYS A 62 10.25 -1.09 -13.04
CA LYS A 62 9.89 -0.62 -11.69
C LYS A 62 8.70 -1.41 -11.13
N PRO A 63 8.74 -1.81 -9.84
CA PRO A 63 7.63 -2.48 -9.21
C PRO A 63 6.37 -1.62 -9.23
N LYS A 64 5.24 -2.22 -9.62
CA LYS A 64 3.93 -1.55 -9.66
C LYS A 64 3.21 -1.68 -8.32
N TRP A 65 3.69 -0.95 -7.31
CA TRP A 65 3.17 -1.02 -5.94
C TRP A 65 1.66 -0.79 -5.83
N GLY A 66 1.09 0.09 -6.65
CA GLY A 66 -0.35 0.38 -6.64
C GLY A 66 -1.27 -0.82 -6.94
N VAL A 67 -0.75 -1.89 -7.53
CA VAL A 67 -1.51 -3.14 -7.74
C VAL A 67 -1.85 -3.80 -6.41
N LEU A 68 -1.01 -3.66 -5.39
CA LEU A 68 -1.20 -4.29 -4.08
C LEU A 68 -2.38 -3.70 -3.31
N GLU A 69 -2.84 -2.49 -3.65
CA GLU A 69 -4.00 -1.86 -3.01
C GLU A 69 -5.30 -2.64 -3.21
N HIS A 70 -5.39 -3.45 -4.27
CA HIS A 70 -6.55 -4.31 -4.50
C HIS A 70 -6.65 -5.50 -3.52
N TYR A 71 -5.59 -5.75 -2.75
CA TYR A 71 -5.48 -6.88 -1.82
C TYR A 71 -5.57 -6.46 -0.35
N GLN A 72 -5.93 -5.20 -0.08
CA GLN A 72 -6.21 -4.76 1.28
C GLN A 72 -7.33 -5.61 1.88
N GLU A 73 -7.18 -6.01 3.15
CA GLU A 73 -8.21 -6.73 3.91
C GLU A 73 -8.62 -8.09 3.28
N THR A 74 -7.83 -8.65 2.34
CA THR A 74 -8.11 -9.97 1.75
C THR A 74 -7.43 -11.12 2.51
N ILE A 75 -6.60 -10.83 3.51
CA ILE A 75 -5.84 -11.83 4.28
C ILE A 75 -5.81 -11.46 5.77
N THR A 76 -5.88 -12.47 6.63
CA THR A 76 -5.73 -12.28 8.08
C THR A 76 -4.26 -12.19 8.46
N ARG A 77 -3.97 -11.60 9.63
CA ARG A 77 -2.60 -11.54 10.17
C ARG A 77 -1.96 -12.92 10.27
N ASP A 78 -2.67 -13.88 10.84
CA ASP A 78 -2.12 -15.20 11.15
C ASP A 78 -1.81 -16.00 9.89
N GLU A 79 -2.68 -15.89 8.88
CA GLU A 79 -2.41 -16.49 7.57
C GLU A 79 -1.26 -15.81 6.84
N PHE A 80 -1.16 -14.47 6.89
CA PHE A 80 -0.01 -13.75 6.31
C PHE A 80 1.29 -14.20 6.98
N ALA A 81 1.30 -14.31 8.31
CA ALA A 81 2.46 -14.77 9.07
C ALA A 81 2.84 -16.21 8.74
N HIS A 82 1.86 -17.12 8.61
CA HIS A 82 2.10 -18.49 8.19
C HIS A 82 2.71 -18.55 6.78
N LEU A 83 2.10 -17.86 5.81
CA LEU A 83 2.57 -17.85 4.43
C LEU A 83 4.00 -17.31 4.34
N ILE A 84 4.30 -16.21 5.02
CA ILE A 84 5.62 -15.60 4.89
C ILE A 84 6.70 -16.43 5.60
N ASN A 85 6.43 -16.96 6.79
CA ASN A 85 7.46 -17.65 7.58
C ASN A 85 7.61 -19.14 7.19
N ASP A 86 6.51 -19.81 6.84
CA ASP A 86 6.50 -21.26 6.70
C ASP A 86 6.42 -21.74 5.24
N VAL A 87 6.00 -20.86 4.31
CA VAL A 87 5.80 -21.22 2.89
C VAL A 87 6.78 -20.50 1.98
N TYR A 88 6.83 -19.16 2.03
CA TYR A 88 7.59 -18.37 1.07
C TYR A 88 9.02 -18.05 1.54
N CYS A 89 9.21 -17.73 2.81
CA CYS A 89 10.51 -17.38 3.36
C CYS A 89 10.95 -18.36 4.44
N THR A 90 10.94 -19.65 4.10
CA THR A 90 11.34 -20.76 4.99
C THR A 90 12.77 -20.65 5.54
N HIS A 91 13.62 -19.86 4.89
CA HIS A 91 15.01 -19.59 5.29
C HIS A 91 15.16 -18.20 5.95
N GLY A 92 14.04 -17.55 6.26
CA GLY A 92 13.99 -16.17 6.75
C GLY A 92 14.11 -15.12 5.64
N PHE A 93 13.90 -13.87 6.04
CA PHE A 93 14.11 -12.67 5.24
C PHE A 93 14.76 -11.59 6.11
N ALA A 94 15.29 -10.55 5.48
CA ALA A 94 15.92 -9.45 6.22
C ALA A 94 14.90 -8.80 7.19
N PRO A 95 15.22 -8.60 8.48
CA PRO A 95 14.25 -8.14 9.48
C PRO A 95 13.59 -6.79 9.18
N ASP A 96 14.21 -5.97 8.34
CA ASP A 96 13.72 -4.65 7.94
C ASP A 96 12.84 -4.67 6.68
N LEU A 97 12.71 -5.83 6.01
CA LEU A 97 11.94 -5.96 4.78
C LEU A 97 10.44 -6.02 5.03
N ILE A 98 10.01 -6.78 6.05
CA ILE A 98 8.60 -6.97 6.39
C ILE A 98 8.45 -6.92 7.90
N GLU A 99 7.63 -6.00 8.38
CA GLU A 99 7.25 -5.88 9.78
C GLU A 99 5.76 -6.24 9.93
N VAL A 100 5.47 -7.28 10.72
CA VAL A 100 4.10 -7.75 10.95
C VAL A 100 3.59 -7.20 12.28
N ASN A 101 2.65 -6.25 12.20
CA ASN A 101 1.95 -5.68 13.34
C ASN A 101 0.63 -6.42 13.60
N THR A 102 -0.17 -5.91 14.54
CA THR A 102 -1.49 -6.49 14.88
C THR A 102 -2.46 -6.41 13.70
N ASP A 103 -2.62 -5.23 13.11
CA ASP A 103 -3.65 -4.99 12.07
C ASP A 103 -3.06 -4.79 10.67
N THR A 104 -1.73 -4.76 10.55
CA THR A 104 -1.05 -4.45 9.29
C THR A 104 0.28 -5.17 9.13
N ALA A 105 0.71 -5.42 7.89
CA ALA A 105 2.11 -5.64 7.54
C ALA A 105 2.69 -4.40 6.84
N ARG A 106 3.89 -4.00 7.24
CA ARG A 106 4.66 -2.92 6.61
C ARG A 106 5.79 -3.52 5.79
N ILE A 107 5.81 -3.25 4.49
CA ILE A 107 6.72 -3.85 3.51
C ILE A 107 7.62 -2.75 2.94
N LEU A 108 8.93 -2.91 3.04
CA LEU A 108 9.92 -1.94 2.58
C LEU A 108 9.90 -1.86 1.04
N MET A 109 9.57 -0.68 0.50
CA MET A 109 9.58 -0.42 -0.94
C MET A 109 10.95 0.06 -1.41
N ASN A 110 11.55 0.98 -0.64
CA ASN A 110 12.86 1.53 -0.94
C ASN A 110 13.61 1.83 0.36
N ARG A 111 14.82 1.26 0.48
CA ARG A 111 15.67 1.33 1.67
C ARG A 111 16.26 2.72 1.89
N GLU A 112 16.58 3.44 0.82
CA GLU A 112 17.19 4.78 0.90
C GLU A 112 16.16 5.83 1.34
N SER A 113 14.97 5.79 0.74
CA SER A 113 13.89 6.72 1.10
C SER A 113 13.10 6.29 2.33
N GLN A 114 13.38 5.10 2.90
CA GLN A 114 12.61 4.52 4.01
C GLN A 114 11.10 4.55 3.73
N SER A 115 10.72 4.21 2.49
CA SER A 115 9.33 4.18 2.07
C SER A 115 8.77 2.77 2.19
N PHE A 116 7.52 2.68 2.61
CA PHE A 116 6.86 1.40 2.91
C PHE A 116 5.46 1.33 2.30
N PHE A 117 5.09 0.13 1.86
CA PHE A 117 3.71 -0.23 1.58
C PHE A 117 3.08 -0.80 2.85
N THR A 118 1.83 -0.43 3.13
CA THR A 118 1.08 -0.92 4.28
C THR A 118 -0.07 -1.80 3.81
N LEU A 119 0.04 -3.10 4.08
CA LEU A 119 -1.04 -4.06 3.91
C LEU A 119 -1.88 -4.10 5.18
N ARG A 120 -3.19 -3.84 5.08
CA ARG A 120 -4.16 -3.99 6.16
C ARG A 120 -4.70 -5.40 6.18
N PHE A 121 -4.77 -5.99 7.36
CA PHE A 121 -5.32 -7.33 7.55
C PHE A 121 -6.84 -7.28 7.71
N ALA A 122 -7.50 -8.34 7.26
CA ALA A 122 -8.86 -8.64 7.67
C ALA A 122 -8.90 -8.92 9.18
N LYS A 123 -9.97 -8.46 9.85
CA LYS A 123 -10.14 -8.67 11.30
C LYS A 123 -10.34 -10.16 11.66
N SER A 124 -10.90 -10.92 10.74
CA SER A 124 -11.22 -12.34 10.87
C SER A 124 -11.38 -12.94 9.49
N ASP A 125 -11.35 -14.27 9.40
CA ASP A 125 -11.58 -14.97 8.14
C ASP A 125 -12.96 -14.65 7.53
N SER A 126 -13.97 -14.46 8.39
CA SER A 126 -15.33 -14.08 7.99
C SER A 126 -15.48 -12.63 7.50
N SER A 127 -14.50 -11.76 7.75
CA SER A 127 -14.52 -10.35 7.34
C SER A 127 -13.55 -10.04 6.20
N ARG A 128 -13.01 -11.08 5.54
CA ARG A 128 -12.09 -10.91 4.41
C ARG A 128 -12.81 -10.35 3.20
N ASP A 129 -12.18 -9.38 2.57
CA ASP A 129 -12.55 -8.95 1.24
C ASP A 129 -12.22 -10.05 0.21
N PRO A 130 -13.02 -10.16 -0.86
CA PRO A 130 -12.77 -11.15 -1.89
C PRO A 130 -11.47 -10.83 -2.63
N VAL A 131 -10.59 -11.82 -2.76
CA VAL A 131 -9.35 -11.69 -3.53
C VAL A 131 -9.69 -11.34 -4.99
N PRO A 132 -9.15 -10.24 -5.54
CA PRO A 132 -9.31 -9.91 -6.96
C PRO A 132 -8.76 -11.05 -7.82
N ARG A 133 -9.61 -11.62 -8.68
CA ARG A 133 -9.21 -12.65 -9.63
C ARG A 133 -8.90 -12.02 -10.98
N LEU A 134 -7.72 -12.33 -11.51
CA LEU A 134 -7.32 -11.96 -12.87
C LEU A 134 -7.86 -12.94 -13.93
N TRP A 135 -8.53 -14.00 -13.49
CA TRP A 135 -9.17 -15.00 -14.34
C TRP A 135 -10.64 -15.22 -13.97
N HIS A 136 -11.44 -15.54 -14.98
CA HIS A 136 -12.84 -15.86 -14.84
C HIS A 136 -13.04 -17.37 -14.87
N ALA A 137 -13.95 -17.89 -14.04
CA ALA A 137 -14.33 -19.29 -14.13
C ALA A 137 -15.06 -19.54 -15.46
N ALA A 138 -14.91 -20.72 -16.04
CA ALA A 138 -15.59 -21.07 -17.30
C ALA A 138 -17.11 -20.83 -17.22
N LYS A 139 -17.73 -21.10 -16.07
CA LYS A 139 -19.17 -20.86 -15.81
C LYS A 139 -19.59 -19.39 -15.82
N SER A 140 -18.65 -18.46 -15.68
CA SER A 140 -18.92 -17.01 -15.75
C SER A 140 -18.77 -16.44 -17.16
N LEU A 141 -18.36 -17.25 -18.13
CA LEU A 141 -18.30 -16.84 -19.53
C LEU A 141 -19.72 -16.72 -20.10
N PRO A 142 -19.96 -15.74 -21.00
CA PRO A 142 -21.21 -15.67 -21.72
C PRO A 142 -21.40 -16.91 -22.60
N SER A 143 -22.66 -17.20 -22.95
CA SER A 143 -22.96 -18.31 -23.86
C SER A 143 -22.25 -18.11 -25.20
N ALA A 144 -21.66 -19.19 -25.72
CA ALA A 144 -20.88 -19.15 -26.95
C ALA A 144 -21.78 -18.82 -28.16
N LYS A 145 -21.29 -17.98 -29.06
CA LYS A 145 -21.99 -17.71 -30.32
C LYS A 145 -21.90 -18.94 -31.22
N PRO A 146 -23.01 -19.46 -31.79
CA PRO A 146 -22.97 -20.70 -32.58
C PRO A 146 -22.02 -20.65 -33.78
N ASP A 147 -21.88 -19.49 -34.41
CA ASP A 147 -21.02 -19.27 -35.58
C ASP A 147 -19.56 -18.97 -35.21
N LYS A 148 -19.31 -18.41 -34.01
CA LYS A 148 -17.98 -18.03 -33.52
C LYS A 148 -17.87 -18.26 -32.01
N PRO A 149 -17.77 -19.53 -31.57
CA PRO A 149 -17.87 -19.87 -30.15
C PRO A 149 -16.76 -19.27 -29.28
N LEU A 150 -15.61 -18.93 -29.88
CA LEU A 150 -14.45 -18.35 -29.19
C LEU A 150 -14.36 -16.81 -29.31
N SER A 151 -15.36 -16.16 -29.93
CA SER A 151 -15.32 -14.71 -30.17
C SER A 151 -15.21 -13.92 -28.86
N GLY A 152 -14.13 -13.13 -28.72
CA GLY A 152 -13.87 -12.28 -27.55
C GLY A 152 -13.19 -13.00 -26.39
N LEU A 153 -12.95 -14.31 -26.49
CA LEU A 153 -12.21 -15.06 -25.48
C LEU A 153 -10.70 -14.84 -25.67
N ARG A 154 -9.99 -14.53 -24.58
CA ARG A 154 -8.52 -14.54 -24.54
C ARG A 154 -8.09 -15.87 -23.92
N ILE A 155 -7.40 -16.69 -24.70
CA ILE A 155 -6.88 -17.99 -24.27
C ILE A 155 -5.38 -17.82 -24.05
N ALA A 156 -4.93 -18.05 -22.82
CA ALA A 156 -3.52 -18.18 -22.50
C ALA A 156 -3.14 -19.65 -22.66
N LEU A 157 -2.15 -19.92 -23.50
CA LEU A 157 -1.56 -21.25 -23.69
C LEU A 157 -0.13 -21.17 -23.19
N ASP A 158 0.25 -22.08 -22.29
CA ASP A 158 1.65 -22.31 -21.95
C ASP A 158 2.30 -23.05 -23.15
N PRO A 159 3.30 -22.44 -23.81
CA PRO A 159 3.97 -23.05 -24.97
C PRO A 159 4.54 -24.44 -24.68
N GLY A 160 4.95 -24.75 -23.45
CA GLY A 160 5.44 -26.07 -23.06
C GLY A 160 4.40 -27.17 -23.28
N HIS A 161 3.11 -26.88 -23.06
CA HIS A 161 2.02 -27.83 -23.28
C HIS A 161 1.66 -28.04 -24.76
N LEU A 162 2.23 -27.26 -25.68
CA LEU A 162 1.92 -27.37 -27.11
C LEU A 162 2.78 -28.42 -27.85
N GLY A 163 3.92 -28.81 -27.27
CA GLY A 163 4.86 -29.74 -27.91
C GLY A 163 5.65 -29.12 -29.08
N GLY A 164 6.43 -29.96 -29.76
CA GLY A 164 7.19 -29.59 -30.96
C GLY A 164 8.18 -28.43 -30.76
N GLU A 165 8.13 -27.43 -31.65
CA GLU A 165 9.05 -26.28 -31.59
C GLU A 165 8.84 -25.40 -30.35
N TRP A 166 7.65 -25.40 -29.76
CA TRP A 166 7.34 -24.66 -28.54
C TRP A 166 7.97 -25.31 -27.31
N ALA A 167 7.99 -26.64 -27.25
CA ALA A 167 8.69 -27.38 -26.20
C ALA A 167 10.20 -27.15 -26.25
N LYS A 168 10.79 -27.02 -27.45
CA LYS A 168 12.21 -26.66 -27.62
C LYS A 168 12.51 -25.23 -27.14
N MET A 169 11.64 -24.28 -27.47
CA MET A 169 11.78 -22.87 -27.04
C MET A 169 11.81 -22.74 -25.51
N GLU A 170 11.03 -23.55 -24.79
CA GLU A 170 10.98 -23.55 -23.32
C GLU A 170 11.96 -24.54 -22.66
N GLU A 171 12.83 -25.18 -23.43
CA GLU A 171 13.76 -26.20 -22.93
C GLU A 171 13.06 -27.39 -22.23
N ARG A 172 11.78 -27.63 -22.55
CA ARG A 172 10.98 -28.78 -22.13
C ARG A 172 11.07 -29.94 -23.15
N TRP A 173 12.27 -30.11 -23.71
CA TRP A 173 12.59 -31.06 -24.76
C TRP A 173 14.01 -31.58 -24.55
N PHE A 174 14.22 -32.89 -24.69
CA PHE A 174 15.55 -33.49 -24.60
C PHE A 174 15.73 -34.64 -25.59
N GLN A 175 16.89 -34.72 -26.22
CA GLN A 175 17.25 -35.79 -27.15
C GLN A 175 18.69 -36.26 -26.92
N VAL A 176 18.91 -37.57 -26.89
CA VAL A 176 20.25 -38.15 -26.79
C VAL A 176 20.64 -38.72 -28.15
N GLY A 177 21.63 -38.11 -28.79
CA GLY A 177 22.09 -38.55 -30.11
C GLY A 177 20.95 -38.52 -31.13
N SER A 178 20.69 -39.65 -31.78
CA SER A 178 19.64 -39.80 -32.79
C SER A 178 18.36 -40.47 -32.29
N THR A 179 18.18 -40.65 -30.97
CA THR A 179 16.95 -41.24 -30.43
C THR A 179 15.75 -40.32 -30.64
N GLN A 180 14.53 -40.84 -30.50
CA GLN A 180 13.38 -39.95 -30.46
C GLN A 180 13.49 -38.99 -29.26
N PRO A 181 13.13 -37.72 -29.46
CA PRO A 181 13.14 -36.76 -28.37
C PRO A 181 12.07 -37.07 -27.33
N VAL A 182 12.41 -36.81 -26.07
CA VAL A 182 11.45 -36.76 -24.97
C VAL A 182 10.88 -35.35 -24.91
N GLN A 183 9.58 -35.26 -25.12
CA GLN A 183 8.79 -34.03 -25.03
C GLN A 183 7.40 -34.39 -24.48
N GLU A 184 6.69 -33.42 -23.94
CA GLU A 184 5.26 -33.58 -23.65
C GLU A 184 4.53 -33.87 -24.98
N GLY A 185 3.55 -34.79 -24.95
CA GLY A 185 2.94 -35.33 -26.17
C GLY A 185 2.33 -34.22 -27.04
N ASP A 186 2.39 -34.39 -28.36
CA ASP A 186 1.75 -33.43 -29.27
C ASP A 186 0.24 -33.38 -28.98
N LEU A 187 -0.30 -32.17 -28.79
CA LEU A 187 -1.74 -31.94 -28.74
C LEU A 187 -2.34 -32.41 -30.08
N ALA A 188 -2.86 -33.63 -30.10
CA ALA A 188 -3.64 -34.14 -31.21
C ALA A 188 -4.97 -33.39 -31.25
N LEU A 189 -5.09 -32.43 -32.17
CA LEU A 189 -6.34 -31.77 -32.54
C LEU A 189 -7.12 -32.61 -33.55
#